data_AF-E9EAV2-F1
#
_entry.id   AF-E9EAV2-F1
#
_cell.length_a   1.000
_cell.length_b   1.000
_cell.length_c   1.000
_cell.angle_alpha   90.00
_cell.angle_beta   90.00
_cell.angle_gamma   90.00
#
_symmetry.space_group_name_H-M   'P 1'
#
loop_
_entity.id
_entity.type
_entity.pdbx_description
1 polymer ?
#
loop_
_entity_poly.entity_id
_entity_poly.type
_entity_poly.pdbx_seq_one_letter_code
_entity_poly.pdbx_strand_id
1 'polypeptide(L)'
;MDRMAFIPGAEAKDELFKAAGHVFFQRPTAIAYADEFLLKAAQPMTGITHQAMLSCMSEGDQVDIWFGLRDPEPSLGHDMVPSGQPVGHTWAILKSTDGKQETLWEVGRATPSMGDAHAARASNAYREAFARFQELPLPPAVPVDQDKAHVPPPHNDKPVISHALSPANLYYASGRMWYFVDLGPADDVMAPAHLSRPMRAFDALILSSLMTLVNGTPPLVFALANTTETLGQMPIKYKRVSCEADGTLKRPPDTPLVVL
;
A
#
# COMPACT_ATOMS: atom_id res chain seq x y z
N MET A 1 2.04 -13.39 25.62
CA MET A 1 1.00 -12.72 24.83
C MET A 1 1.14 -13.28 23.43
N ASP A 2 0.22 -14.15 23.03
CA ASP A 2 0.32 -14.90 21.78
C ASP A 2 0.40 -13.93 20.59
N ARG A 3 1.53 -14.00 19.90
CA ARG A 3 1.73 -13.31 18.63
C ARG A 3 0.78 -13.96 17.64
N MET A 4 -0.05 -13.13 16.97
CA MET A 4 -0.77 -13.41 15.73
C MET A 4 -0.89 -14.89 15.35
N ALA A 5 -2.07 -15.48 15.50
CA ALA A 5 -2.40 -16.72 14.80
C ALA A 5 -2.62 -16.41 13.31
N PHE A 6 -1.54 -16.09 12.60
CA PHE A 6 -1.55 -16.02 11.14
C PHE A 6 -1.20 -17.41 10.62
N ILE A 7 -2.19 -18.10 10.03
CA ILE A 7 -1.97 -19.38 9.34
C ILE A 7 -1.82 -19.08 7.84
N PRO A 8 -0.59 -18.93 7.31
CA PRO A 8 -0.40 -18.80 5.86
C PRO A 8 -0.83 -20.10 5.17
N GLY A 9 -1.71 -20.02 4.18
CA GLY A 9 -2.18 -21.20 3.45
C GLY A 9 -3.47 -20.97 2.66
N ALA A 10 -4.06 -22.06 2.14
CA ALA A 10 -5.39 -22.04 1.51
C ALA A 10 -6.47 -21.54 2.49
N GLU A 11 -6.33 -21.82 3.79
CA GLU A 11 -7.25 -21.40 4.84
C GLU A 11 -7.34 -19.87 4.98
N ALA A 12 -6.20 -19.14 4.98
CA ALA A 12 -6.21 -17.67 4.99
C ALA A 12 -6.77 -17.05 3.69
N LYS A 13 -6.63 -17.74 2.55
CA LYS A 13 -7.26 -17.35 1.29
C LYS A 13 -8.78 -17.53 1.35
N ASP A 14 -9.24 -18.63 1.92
CA ASP A 14 -10.66 -18.89 2.12
C ASP A 14 -11.29 -17.90 3.12
N GLU A 15 -10.56 -17.46 4.15
CA GLU A 15 -11.03 -16.42 5.09
C GLU A 15 -11.17 -15.02 4.44
N LEU A 16 -10.25 -14.68 3.52
CA LEU A 16 -10.35 -13.47 2.69
C LEU A 16 -11.60 -13.47 1.79
N PHE A 17 -11.91 -14.62 1.16
CA PHE A 17 -13.11 -14.80 0.34
C PHE A 17 -14.41 -14.96 1.14
N LYS A 18 -14.32 -15.29 2.44
CA LYS A 18 -15.45 -15.26 3.38
C LYS A 18 -15.70 -13.86 3.98
N ALA A 19 -14.95 -12.84 3.55
CA ALA A 19 -15.08 -11.45 3.96
C ALA A 19 -14.93 -11.20 5.49
N ALA A 20 -14.07 -11.97 6.16
CA ALA A 20 -13.80 -11.84 7.60
C ALA A 20 -12.35 -11.47 7.92
N GLY A 21 -11.59 -10.98 6.95
CA GLY A 21 -10.21 -10.56 7.17
C GLY A 21 -10.14 -9.36 8.11
N HIS A 22 -9.44 -9.51 9.22
CA HIS A 22 -9.33 -8.49 10.26
C HIS A 22 -7.93 -8.48 10.87
N VAL A 23 -7.32 -7.31 10.91
CA VAL A 23 -6.08 -7.04 11.65
C VAL A 23 -6.35 -5.89 12.58
N PHE A 24 -5.88 -5.97 13.83
CA PHE A 24 -5.93 -4.85 14.75
C PHE A 24 -4.60 -4.66 15.44
N PHE A 25 -4.33 -3.42 15.84
CA PHE A 25 -3.14 -3.09 16.61
C PHE A 25 -3.37 -1.88 17.51
N GLN A 26 -2.48 -1.73 18.49
CA GLN A 26 -2.51 -0.66 19.48
C GLN A 26 -1.16 0.09 19.48
N ARG A 27 -1.06 1.11 20.33
CA ARG A 27 0.12 1.98 20.47
C ARG A 27 1.49 1.25 20.50
N PRO A 28 1.69 0.09 21.17
CA PRO A 28 3.00 -0.58 21.16
C PRO A 28 3.47 -0.96 19.75
N THR A 29 2.53 -1.28 18.84
CA THR A 29 2.84 -1.54 17.43
C THR A 29 3.33 -0.29 16.72
N ALA A 30 2.73 0.88 16.99
CA ALA A 30 3.20 2.15 16.42
C ALA A 30 4.67 2.43 16.78
N ILE A 31 5.03 2.20 18.04
CA ILE A 31 6.41 2.36 18.53
C ILE A 31 7.36 1.39 17.81
N ALA A 32 6.97 0.10 17.75
CA ALA A 32 7.79 -0.90 17.07
C ALA A 32 7.98 -0.61 15.56
N TYR A 33 6.94 -0.09 14.90
CA TYR A 33 6.99 0.27 13.47
C TYR A 33 7.80 1.54 13.24
N ALA A 34 7.78 2.51 14.15
CA ALA A 34 8.65 3.68 14.08
C ALA A 34 10.13 3.25 14.05
N ASP A 35 10.52 2.36 14.95
CA ASP A 35 11.91 1.91 15.01
C ASP A 35 12.29 1.01 13.82
N GLU A 36 11.38 0.14 13.38
CA GLU A 36 11.67 -0.83 12.32
C GLU A 36 11.60 -0.24 10.91
N PHE A 37 10.70 0.71 10.65
CA PHE A 37 10.42 1.19 9.30
C PHE A 37 10.83 2.64 9.05
N LEU A 38 11.00 3.47 10.09
CA LEU A 38 11.48 4.85 9.91
C LEU A 38 12.99 4.94 10.16
N LEU A 39 13.50 4.35 11.25
CA LEU A 39 14.94 4.43 11.57
C LEU A 39 15.81 3.52 10.68
N LYS A 40 15.24 2.42 10.17
CA LYS A 40 15.94 1.46 9.28
C LYS A 40 15.51 1.59 7.81
N ALA A 41 14.84 2.68 7.44
CA ALA A 41 14.52 2.96 6.04
C ALA A 41 15.79 3.13 5.21
N ALA A 42 15.67 3.01 3.88
CA ALA A 42 16.79 3.30 2.97
C ALA A 42 17.29 4.75 3.11
N GLN A 43 16.39 5.66 3.50
CA GLN A 43 16.67 7.02 3.90
C GLN A 43 16.05 7.24 5.29
N PRO A 44 16.81 7.00 6.38
CA PRO A 44 16.27 7.03 7.74
C PRO A 44 15.60 8.36 8.10
N MET A 45 14.38 8.27 8.64
CA MET A 45 13.60 9.42 9.13
C MET A 45 13.76 9.51 10.65
N THR A 46 14.77 10.26 11.12
CA THR A 46 15.15 10.32 12.55
C THR A 46 14.63 11.57 13.30
N GLY A 47 13.69 12.31 12.69
CA GLY A 47 13.19 13.59 13.19
C GLY A 47 11.70 13.61 13.54
N ILE A 48 11.00 14.66 13.10
CA ILE A 48 9.60 14.96 13.44
C ILE A 48 8.66 13.79 13.14
N THR A 49 8.81 13.11 12.00
CA THR A 49 7.97 11.97 11.61
C THR A 49 8.07 10.79 12.58
N HIS A 50 9.27 10.49 13.09
CA HIS A 50 9.46 9.42 14.09
C HIS A 50 8.76 9.80 15.40
N GLN A 51 8.97 11.01 15.89
CA GLN A 51 8.31 11.49 17.12
C GLN A 51 6.78 11.56 16.99
N ALA A 52 6.29 11.99 15.82
CA ALA A 52 4.86 11.97 15.51
C ALA A 52 4.32 10.53 15.52
N MET A 53 5.05 9.56 14.98
CA MET A 53 4.63 8.15 15.03
C MET A 53 4.60 7.59 16.46
N LEU A 54 5.56 7.95 17.32
CA LEU A 54 5.56 7.55 18.74
C LEU A 54 4.37 8.11 19.55
N SER A 55 3.74 9.17 19.05
CA SER A 55 2.66 9.90 19.73
C SER A 55 1.32 9.86 19.00
N CYS A 56 1.24 9.22 17.81
CA CYS A 56 0.05 9.23 16.97
C CYS A 56 -1.16 8.44 17.54
N MET A 57 -0.95 7.68 18.61
CA MET A 57 -2.00 6.91 19.30
C MET A 57 -1.92 7.13 20.81
N SER A 58 -3.07 7.35 21.44
CA SER A 58 -3.19 7.39 22.89
C SER A 58 -3.11 5.98 23.49
N GLU A 59 -2.89 5.91 24.80
CA GLU A 59 -3.03 4.63 25.50
C GLU A 59 -4.48 4.14 25.42
N GLY A 60 -4.68 2.89 25.01
CA GLY A 60 -5.99 2.27 24.82
C GLY A 60 -6.64 2.49 23.44
N ASP A 61 -6.08 3.36 22.60
CA ASP A 61 -6.55 3.49 21.21
C ASP A 61 -6.22 2.21 20.42
N GLN A 62 -7.10 1.87 19.48
CA GLN A 62 -6.95 0.70 18.61
C GLN A 62 -7.22 1.09 17.17
N VAL A 63 -6.40 0.59 16.24
CA VAL A 63 -6.73 0.62 14.82
C VAL A 63 -7.22 -0.76 14.40
N ASP A 64 -8.33 -0.79 13.69
CA ASP A 64 -8.89 -1.98 13.06
C ASP A 64 -8.81 -1.85 11.54
N ILE A 65 -8.25 -2.85 10.87
CA ILE A 65 -8.18 -2.96 9.42
C ILE A 65 -9.00 -4.16 9.01
N TRP A 66 -10.03 -3.92 8.21
CA TRP A 66 -10.93 -4.94 7.68
C TRP A 66 -10.70 -5.11 6.20
N PHE A 67 -10.82 -6.34 5.71
CA PHE A 67 -10.77 -6.63 4.29
C PHE A 67 -11.60 -7.86 3.91
N GLY A 68 -12.27 -7.77 2.77
CA GLY A 68 -13.06 -8.87 2.25
C GLY A 68 -13.15 -8.87 0.74
N LEU A 69 -13.24 -10.06 0.18
CA LEU A 69 -13.49 -10.34 -1.23
C LEU A 69 -14.74 -11.17 -1.39
N ARG A 70 -15.42 -10.98 -2.51
CA ARG A 70 -16.47 -11.86 -3.01
C ARG A 70 -16.50 -11.83 -4.53
N ASP A 71 -17.07 -12.86 -5.12
CA ASP A 71 -17.34 -12.84 -6.55
C ASP A 71 -18.34 -11.73 -6.91
N PRO A 72 -18.20 -11.10 -8.08
CA PRO A 72 -19.18 -10.12 -8.53
C PRO A 72 -20.53 -10.80 -8.76
N GLU A 73 -21.58 -10.20 -8.21
CA GLU A 73 -22.95 -10.67 -8.33
C GLU A 73 -23.82 -9.60 -9.00
N PRO A 74 -24.16 -9.74 -10.31
CA PRO A 74 -24.93 -8.73 -11.04
C PRO A 74 -26.31 -8.43 -10.46
N SER A 75 -26.96 -9.41 -9.82
CA SER A 75 -28.24 -9.23 -9.11
C SER A 75 -28.14 -8.23 -7.95
N LEU A 76 -26.95 -8.03 -7.40
CA LEU A 76 -26.68 -7.04 -6.34
C LEU A 76 -26.12 -5.72 -6.91
N GLY A 77 -26.15 -5.52 -8.23
CA GLY A 77 -25.63 -4.34 -8.91
C GLY A 77 -24.10 -4.32 -9.04
N HIS A 78 -23.44 -5.47 -8.92
CA HIS A 78 -22.00 -5.56 -9.12
C HIS A 78 -21.67 -5.73 -10.61
N ASP A 79 -20.90 -4.79 -11.15
CA ASP A 79 -20.43 -4.90 -12.53
C ASP A 79 -19.48 -6.09 -12.70
N MET A 80 -19.68 -6.84 -13.79
CA MET A 80 -18.68 -7.76 -14.30
C MET A 80 -17.65 -6.95 -15.08
N VAL A 81 -16.42 -6.90 -14.58
CA VAL A 81 -15.32 -6.18 -15.25
C VAL A 81 -14.52 -7.14 -16.13
N PRO A 82 -13.99 -6.69 -17.29
CA PRO A 82 -13.21 -7.55 -18.19
C PRO A 82 -11.96 -8.16 -17.54
N SER A 83 -11.40 -7.50 -16.52
CA SER A 83 -10.24 -7.98 -15.76
C SER A 83 -10.55 -9.21 -14.88
N GLY A 84 -11.82 -9.55 -14.68
CA GLY A 84 -12.25 -10.61 -13.76
C GLY A 84 -12.04 -10.28 -12.28
N GLN A 85 -11.73 -9.02 -11.95
CA GLN A 85 -11.42 -8.62 -10.58
C GLN A 85 -12.64 -8.81 -9.64
N PRO A 86 -12.49 -9.53 -8.52
CA PRO A 86 -13.57 -9.73 -7.55
C PRO A 86 -13.99 -8.40 -6.91
N VAL A 87 -15.21 -8.35 -6.40
CA VAL A 87 -15.68 -7.21 -5.61
C VAL A 87 -15.10 -7.33 -4.22
N GLY A 88 -14.50 -6.25 -3.74
CA GLY A 88 -14.08 -6.22 -2.36
C GLY A 88 -13.58 -4.88 -1.94
N HIS A 89 -13.40 -4.81 -0.62
CA HIS A 89 -13.06 -3.60 0.08
C HIS A 89 -12.08 -3.85 1.23
N THR A 90 -11.11 -2.96 1.39
CA THR A 90 -10.21 -2.86 2.55
C THR A 90 -10.39 -1.48 3.15
N TRP A 91 -10.55 -1.38 4.47
CA TRP A 91 -10.63 -0.09 5.15
C TRP A 91 -10.02 -0.15 6.55
N ALA A 92 -9.54 1.00 7.03
CA ALA A 92 -8.95 1.15 8.35
C ALA A 92 -9.74 2.17 9.19
N ILE A 93 -9.97 1.83 10.46
CA ILE A 93 -10.69 2.67 11.43
C ILE A 93 -9.85 2.81 12.68
N LEU A 94 -9.66 4.05 13.15
CA LEU A 94 -9.20 4.32 14.51
C LEU A 94 -10.41 4.29 15.45
N LYS A 95 -10.32 3.49 16.51
CA LYS A 95 -11.22 3.48 17.66
C LYS A 95 -10.49 4.10 18.83
N SER A 96 -10.93 5.28 19.25
CA SER A 96 -10.36 5.96 20.40
C SER A 96 -10.98 5.45 21.70
N THR A 97 -10.24 5.61 22.80
CA THR A 97 -10.71 5.24 24.14
C THR A 97 -11.99 5.94 24.60
N ASP A 98 -12.27 7.14 24.07
CA ASP A 98 -13.51 7.88 24.33
C ASP A 98 -14.71 7.37 23.51
N GLY A 99 -14.53 6.29 22.73
CA GLY A 99 -15.57 5.63 21.95
C GLY A 99 -15.82 6.23 20.57
N LYS A 100 -15.04 7.22 20.13
CA LYS A 100 -15.14 7.75 18.76
C LYS A 100 -14.50 6.78 17.76
N GLN A 101 -15.01 6.84 16.54
CA GLN A 101 -14.49 6.08 15.41
C GLN A 101 -14.20 7.04 14.26
N GLU A 102 -13.02 6.90 13.68
CA GLU A 102 -12.57 7.68 12.53
C GLU A 102 -12.08 6.74 11.43
N THR A 103 -12.58 6.93 10.21
CA THR A 103 -12.08 6.17 9.06
C THR A 103 -10.78 6.81 8.59
N LEU A 104 -9.68 6.06 8.66
CA LEU A 104 -8.37 6.54 8.22
C LEU A 104 -8.26 6.50 6.71
N TRP A 105 -8.67 5.40 6.09
CA TRP A 105 -8.66 5.23 4.65
C TRP A 105 -9.50 4.05 4.20
N GLU A 106 -9.79 4.04 2.91
CA GLU A 106 -10.61 3.06 2.24
C GLU A 106 -10.07 2.77 0.83
N VAL A 107 -10.12 1.50 0.40
CA VAL A 107 -9.78 1.10 -0.97
C VAL A 107 -10.51 -0.17 -1.38
N GLY A 108 -11.04 -0.16 -2.60
CA GLY A 108 -11.77 -1.30 -3.15
C GLY A 108 -11.78 -1.26 -4.67
N ARG A 109 -12.46 -2.22 -5.29
CA ARG A 109 -12.52 -2.28 -6.77
C ARG A 109 -13.08 -0.99 -7.39
N ALA A 110 -14.05 -0.36 -6.72
CA ALA A 110 -14.73 0.84 -7.22
C ALA A 110 -14.05 2.16 -6.80
N THR A 111 -13.02 2.13 -5.94
CA THR A 111 -12.35 3.36 -5.54
C THR A 111 -11.48 3.87 -6.69
N PRO A 112 -11.40 5.18 -6.92
CA PRO A 112 -10.49 5.75 -7.91
C PRO A 112 -9.01 5.44 -7.57
N SER A 113 -8.14 5.32 -8.59
CA SER A 113 -6.70 5.06 -8.40
C SER A 113 -5.87 6.34 -8.55
N MET A 114 -4.66 6.32 -7.97
CA MET A 114 -3.67 7.40 -8.13
C MET A 114 -3.23 7.57 -9.59
N GLY A 115 -2.93 8.82 -10.00
CA GLY A 115 -2.47 9.15 -11.35
C GLY A 115 -1.06 8.63 -11.70
N ASP A 116 -0.74 8.63 -13.00
CA ASP A 116 0.52 8.09 -13.55
C ASP A 116 1.78 8.79 -13.00
N ALA A 117 1.69 10.07 -12.63
CA ALA A 117 2.82 10.80 -12.06
C ALA A 117 3.31 10.18 -10.75
N HIS A 118 2.39 9.69 -9.91
CA HIS A 118 2.73 9.00 -8.67
C HIS A 118 3.42 7.65 -8.93
N ALA A 119 3.08 6.97 -10.02
CA ALA A 119 3.77 5.75 -10.44
C ALA A 119 5.19 6.01 -10.94
N ALA A 120 5.40 7.09 -11.70
CA ALA A 120 6.73 7.51 -12.13
C ALA A 120 7.61 7.84 -10.91
N ARG A 121 7.06 8.63 -9.98
CA ARG A 121 7.71 8.99 -8.72
C ARG A 121 8.07 7.76 -7.89
N ALA A 122 7.13 6.84 -7.68
CA ALA A 122 7.35 5.57 -6.97
C ALA A 122 8.43 4.70 -7.65
N SER A 123 8.38 4.58 -8.98
CA SER A 123 9.36 3.82 -9.75
C SER A 123 10.76 4.43 -9.65
N ASN A 124 10.89 5.75 -9.68
CA ASN A 124 12.18 6.43 -9.53
C ASN A 124 12.77 6.16 -8.14
N ALA A 125 11.95 6.29 -7.09
CA ALA A 125 12.40 6.05 -5.73
C ALA A 125 12.81 4.59 -5.50
N TYR A 126 12.09 3.62 -6.09
CA TYR A 126 12.51 2.22 -6.05
C TYR A 126 13.85 1.99 -6.77
N ARG A 127 14.00 2.55 -7.98
CA ARG A 127 15.24 2.42 -8.77
C ARG A 127 16.43 3.02 -8.03
N GLU A 128 16.24 4.16 -7.38
CA GLU A 128 17.25 4.78 -6.54
C GLU A 128 17.61 3.90 -5.33
N ALA A 129 16.61 3.40 -4.59
CA ALA A 129 16.84 2.52 -3.45
C ALA A 129 17.56 1.22 -3.86
N PHE A 130 17.18 0.63 -5.00
CA PHE A 130 17.82 -0.56 -5.55
C PHE A 130 19.25 -0.30 -5.99
N ALA A 131 19.52 0.84 -6.66
CA ALA A 131 20.87 1.22 -7.09
C ALA A 131 21.80 1.34 -5.89
N ARG A 132 21.36 2.03 -4.83
CA ARG A 132 22.12 2.18 -3.59
C ARG A 132 22.38 0.83 -2.92
N PHE A 133 21.39 -0.05 -2.86
CA PHE A 133 21.53 -1.39 -2.29
C PHE A 133 22.55 -2.26 -3.04
N GLN A 134 22.59 -2.14 -4.38
CA GLN A 134 23.52 -2.90 -5.23
C GLN A 134 24.86 -2.16 -5.47
N GLU A 135 25.07 -0.99 -4.85
CA GLU A 135 26.24 -0.13 -5.08
C GLU A 135 26.44 0.23 -6.57
N LEU A 136 25.34 0.39 -7.31
CA LEU A 136 25.33 0.76 -8.74
C LEU A 136 25.16 2.27 -8.93
N PRO A 137 25.59 2.84 -10.07
CA PRO A 137 25.26 4.20 -10.45
C PRO A 137 23.74 4.45 -10.47
N LEU A 138 23.32 5.63 -10.00
CA LEU A 138 21.92 6.02 -10.05
C LEU A 138 21.44 6.12 -11.50
N PRO A 139 20.35 5.44 -11.88
CA PRO A 139 19.86 5.50 -13.24
C PRO A 139 19.15 6.85 -13.50
N PRO A 140 19.06 7.30 -14.78
CA PRO A 140 18.28 8.49 -15.12
C PRO A 140 16.83 8.35 -14.68
N ALA A 141 16.29 9.40 -14.06
CA ALA A 141 14.90 9.43 -13.60
C ALA A 141 13.93 9.34 -14.79
N VAL A 142 12.87 8.55 -14.63
CA VAL A 142 11.70 8.62 -15.51
C VAL A 142 11.04 9.98 -15.28
N PRO A 143 10.70 10.75 -16.33
CA PRO A 143 10.02 12.03 -16.15
C PRO A 143 8.72 11.89 -15.35
N VAL A 144 8.54 12.79 -14.38
CA VAL A 144 7.28 12.94 -13.64
C VAL A 144 6.48 14.04 -14.32
N ASP A 145 5.31 13.69 -14.84
CA ASP A 145 4.41 14.61 -15.52
C ASP A 145 3.44 15.22 -14.49
N GLN A 146 3.72 16.45 -14.04
CA GLN A 146 2.93 17.11 -12.99
C GLN A 146 1.47 17.30 -13.39
N ASP A 147 1.18 17.46 -14.69
CA ASP A 147 -0.20 17.59 -15.19
C ASP A 147 -1.01 16.29 -15.01
N LYS A 148 -0.33 15.16 -14.77
CA LYS A 148 -0.91 13.85 -14.46
C LYS A 148 -0.82 13.48 -12.99
N ALA A 149 -0.46 14.41 -12.12
CA ALA A 149 -0.43 14.24 -10.67
C ALA A 149 -1.82 14.39 -10.07
N HIS A 150 -2.65 13.38 -10.32
CA HIS A 150 -4.00 13.30 -9.76
C HIS A 150 -4.00 12.48 -8.48
N VAL A 151 -4.32 13.14 -7.37
CA VAL A 151 -4.78 12.49 -6.14
C VAL A 151 -6.30 12.40 -6.21
N PRO A 152 -6.89 11.19 -6.10
CA PRO A 152 -8.31 11.04 -6.17
C PRO A 152 -9.01 11.71 -4.98
N PRO A 153 -10.20 12.31 -5.19
CA PRO A 153 -10.99 12.82 -4.08
C PRO A 153 -11.46 11.67 -3.17
N PRO A 154 -11.87 11.98 -1.92
CA PRO A 154 -12.53 11.01 -1.05
C PRO A 154 -13.69 10.29 -1.75
N HIS A 155 -13.84 9.00 -1.49
CA HIS A 155 -14.94 8.19 -2.02
C HIS A 155 -15.96 7.94 -0.91
N ASN A 156 -17.21 8.39 -1.12
CA ASN A 156 -18.25 8.37 -0.09
C ASN A 156 -17.78 9.00 1.24
N ASP A 157 -17.18 10.19 1.15
CA ASP A 157 -16.62 10.96 2.28
C ASP A 157 -15.47 10.29 3.03
N LYS A 158 -14.89 9.21 2.49
CA LYS A 158 -13.77 8.50 3.10
C LYS A 158 -12.48 8.72 2.33
N PRO A 159 -11.34 8.95 3.01
CA PRO A 159 -10.04 9.07 2.35
C PRO A 159 -9.72 7.81 1.52
N VAL A 160 -9.22 8.01 0.31
CA VAL A 160 -8.85 6.90 -0.58
C VAL A 160 -7.35 6.64 -0.46
N ILE A 161 -6.98 5.36 -0.39
CA ILE A 161 -5.57 4.92 -0.48
C ILE A 161 -5.33 4.10 -1.75
N SER A 162 -4.06 3.88 -2.06
CA SER A 162 -3.60 3.08 -3.20
C SER A 162 -4.25 1.70 -3.30
N HIS A 163 -4.57 1.30 -4.53
CA HIS A 163 -5.07 -0.03 -4.88
C HIS A 163 -4.08 -1.14 -4.57
N ALA A 164 -2.80 -0.85 -4.33
CA ALA A 164 -1.86 -1.84 -3.80
C ALA A 164 -2.43 -2.55 -2.55
N LEU A 165 -3.19 -1.83 -1.72
CA LEU A 165 -3.84 -2.34 -0.51
C LEU A 165 -5.28 -2.85 -0.74
N SER A 166 -5.77 -2.83 -1.99
CA SER A 166 -7.06 -3.40 -2.34
C SER A 166 -7.06 -4.90 -2.02
N PRO A 167 -8.20 -5.46 -1.60
CA PRO A 167 -8.23 -6.84 -1.14
C PRO A 167 -7.94 -7.84 -2.25
N ALA A 168 -8.19 -7.48 -3.51
CA ALA A 168 -7.78 -8.30 -4.65
C ALA A 168 -6.24 -8.47 -4.68
N ASN A 169 -5.50 -7.39 -4.49
CA ASN A 169 -4.04 -7.45 -4.44
C ASN A 169 -3.52 -8.12 -3.17
N LEU A 170 -4.19 -7.94 -2.03
CA LEU A 170 -3.90 -8.70 -0.81
C LEU A 170 -4.08 -10.21 -1.02
N TYR A 171 -5.13 -10.61 -1.73
CA TYR A 171 -5.44 -12.02 -1.98
C TYR A 171 -4.53 -12.66 -3.03
N TYR A 172 -4.42 -12.04 -4.21
CA TYR A 172 -3.67 -12.63 -5.31
C TYR A 172 -2.16 -12.48 -5.14
N ALA A 173 -1.69 -11.40 -4.51
CA ALA A 173 -0.33 -10.94 -4.71
C ALA A 173 0.44 -10.61 -3.41
N SER A 174 -0.14 -10.82 -2.22
CA SER A 174 0.52 -10.59 -0.92
C SER A 174 1.88 -11.29 -0.75
N GLY A 175 2.01 -12.52 -1.26
CA GLY A 175 3.27 -13.29 -1.21
C GLY A 175 4.23 -13.05 -2.38
N ARG A 176 3.76 -12.42 -3.46
CA ARG A 176 4.46 -12.31 -4.75
C ARG A 176 5.02 -10.92 -5.03
N MET A 177 4.57 -9.91 -4.30
CA MET A 177 5.00 -8.52 -4.47
C MET A 177 5.78 -8.01 -3.26
N TRP A 178 6.62 -7.00 -3.52
CA TRP A 178 7.23 -6.18 -2.48
C TRP A 178 6.45 -4.88 -2.34
N TYR A 179 6.06 -4.55 -1.11
CA TYR A 179 5.31 -3.35 -0.81
C TYR A 179 6.23 -2.26 -0.26
N PHE A 180 5.88 -1.02 -0.58
CA PHE A 180 6.58 0.18 -0.16
C PHE A 180 5.56 1.23 0.24
N VAL A 181 5.87 1.95 1.32
CA VAL A 181 5.09 3.08 1.82
C VAL A 181 5.99 4.31 1.72
N ASP A 182 5.48 5.37 1.12
CA ASP A 182 6.13 6.66 1.16
C ASP A 182 5.95 7.28 2.55
N LEU A 183 7.07 7.54 3.22
CA LEU A 183 7.15 8.13 4.55
C LEU A 183 7.22 9.66 4.49
N GLY A 184 7.32 10.23 3.29
CA GLY A 184 7.33 11.67 3.07
C GLY A 184 5.93 12.31 3.10
N PRO A 185 5.85 13.64 3.07
CA PRO A 185 4.59 14.36 2.92
C PRO A 185 3.93 14.03 1.58
N ALA A 186 2.59 13.92 1.57
CA ALA A 186 1.81 13.47 0.42
C ALA A 186 1.61 14.53 -0.69
N ASP A 187 1.94 15.79 -0.41
CA ASP A 187 1.42 16.93 -1.16
C ASP A 187 2.25 17.34 -2.39
N ASP A 188 3.49 16.85 -2.50
CA ASP A 188 4.39 17.21 -3.61
C ASP A 188 4.84 15.98 -4.40
N VAL A 189 4.28 15.85 -5.61
CA VAL A 189 4.62 14.80 -6.58
C VAL A 189 6.04 14.97 -7.16
N MET A 190 6.62 16.16 -7.08
CA MET A 190 7.96 16.43 -7.57
C MET A 190 9.02 16.21 -6.49
N ALA A 191 8.62 16.21 -5.22
CA ALA A 191 9.50 15.86 -4.12
C ALA A 191 9.92 14.38 -4.19
N PRO A 192 11.19 14.06 -3.90
CA PRO A 192 11.64 12.67 -3.79
C PRO A 192 10.80 11.88 -2.78
N ALA A 193 10.42 10.64 -3.12
CA ALA A 193 9.72 9.76 -2.20
C ALA A 193 10.69 9.18 -1.17
N HIS A 194 10.27 9.13 0.10
CA HIS A 194 11.04 8.57 1.20
C HIS A 194 10.53 7.16 1.48
N LEU A 195 11.09 6.18 0.79
CA LEU A 195 10.57 4.81 0.89
C LEU A 195 10.96 4.15 2.20
N SER A 196 9.96 3.49 2.79
CA SER A 196 10.22 2.41 3.73
C SER A 196 11.04 1.29 3.07
N ARG A 197 11.66 0.43 3.90
CA ARG A 197 12.29 -0.80 3.41
C ARG A 197 11.24 -1.73 2.77
N PRO A 198 11.62 -2.62 1.83
CA PRO A 198 10.69 -3.59 1.26
C PRO A 198 9.98 -4.40 2.35
N MET A 199 8.66 -4.52 2.25
CA MET A 199 7.86 -5.24 3.24
C MET A 199 6.75 -6.10 2.62
N ARG A 200 6.08 -6.87 3.48
CA ARG A 200 4.91 -7.68 3.12
C ARG A 200 3.63 -6.85 3.17
N ALA A 201 2.58 -7.37 2.55
CA ALA A 201 1.30 -6.67 2.41
C ALA A 201 0.69 -6.22 3.76
N PHE A 202 0.72 -7.06 4.79
CA PHE A 202 0.15 -6.72 6.11
C PHE A 202 0.97 -5.68 6.87
N ASP A 203 2.29 -5.69 6.73
CA ASP A 203 3.14 -4.61 7.26
C ASP A 203 2.81 -3.28 6.57
N ALA A 204 2.59 -3.32 5.26
CA ALA A 204 2.20 -2.12 4.52
C ALA A 204 0.83 -1.60 4.99
N LEU A 205 -0.16 -2.47 5.22
CA LEU A 205 -1.46 -2.06 5.78
C LEU A 205 -1.31 -1.34 7.13
N ILE A 206 -0.53 -1.91 8.06
CA ILE A 206 -0.31 -1.33 9.38
C ILE A 206 0.45 -0.01 9.27
N LEU A 207 1.57 0.01 8.53
CA LEU A 207 2.40 1.21 8.37
C LEU A 207 1.64 2.33 7.68
N SER A 208 0.82 2.03 6.67
CA SER A 208 0.00 3.02 5.98
C SER A 208 -1.04 3.66 6.90
N SER A 209 -1.69 2.88 7.76
CA SER A 209 -2.60 3.42 8.78
C SER A 209 -1.87 4.31 9.78
N LEU A 210 -0.69 3.90 10.26
CA LEU A 210 0.13 4.72 11.15
C LEU A 210 0.59 6.02 10.48
N MET A 211 1.06 5.96 9.24
CA MET A 211 1.45 7.15 8.48
C MET A 211 0.26 8.06 8.17
N THR A 212 -0.95 7.51 8.03
CA THR A 212 -2.17 8.31 7.91
C THR A 212 -2.42 9.12 9.19
N LEU A 213 -2.28 8.50 10.37
CA LEU A 213 -2.38 9.21 11.65
C LEU A 213 -1.30 10.28 11.82
N VAL A 214 -0.09 10.02 11.33
CA VAL A 214 1.04 10.97 11.40
C VAL A 214 0.84 12.16 10.46
N ASN A 215 0.40 11.92 9.23
CA ASN A 215 0.32 12.94 8.18
C ASN A 215 -1.05 13.62 8.12
N GLY A 216 -2.10 13.03 8.70
CA GLY A 216 -3.49 13.43 8.53
C GLY A 216 -4.11 13.00 7.19
N THR A 217 -3.31 12.46 6.26
CA THR A 217 -3.76 11.95 4.96
C THR A 217 -3.09 10.62 4.63
N PRO A 218 -3.75 9.73 3.86
CA PRO A 218 -3.15 8.45 3.48
C PRO A 218 -1.85 8.63 2.69
N PRO A 219 -0.78 7.86 3.00
CA PRO A 219 0.46 7.94 2.24
C PRO A 219 0.30 7.29 0.86
N LEU A 220 1.23 7.60 -0.06
CA LEU A 220 1.39 6.81 -1.26
C LEU A 220 1.92 5.41 -0.89
N VAL A 221 1.24 4.38 -1.36
CA VAL A 221 1.66 2.98 -1.19
C VAL A 221 1.75 2.37 -2.57
N PHE A 222 2.78 1.58 -2.83
CA PHE A 222 2.83 0.84 -4.08
C PHE A 222 3.43 -0.54 -3.85
N ALA A 223 3.10 -1.45 -4.75
CA ALA A 223 3.67 -2.78 -4.79
C ALA A 223 4.36 -3.04 -6.12
N LEU A 224 5.47 -3.77 -6.07
CA LEU A 224 6.22 -4.18 -7.24
C LEU A 224 6.09 -5.68 -7.46
N ALA A 225 5.61 -6.07 -8.64
CA ALA A 225 5.67 -7.43 -9.11
C ALA A 225 6.78 -7.53 -10.16
N ASN A 226 7.82 -8.33 -9.91
CA ASN A 226 8.85 -8.64 -10.90
C ASN A 226 8.47 -9.86 -11.74
N THR A 227 9.04 -9.95 -12.94
CA THR A 227 9.09 -11.21 -13.69
C THR A 227 10.37 -11.96 -13.31
N THR A 228 10.52 -13.18 -13.80
CA THR A 228 11.79 -13.92 -13.70
C THR A 228 12.94 -13.16 -14.34
N GLU A 229 12.71 -12.47 -15.46
CA GLU A 229 13.74 -11.69 -16.17
C GLU A 229 14.12 -10.40 -15.44
N THR A 230 13.18 -9.74 -14.75
CA THR A 230 13.47 -8.50 -14.03
C THR A 230 13.91 -8.72 -12.59
N LEU A 231 13.86 -9.95 -12.09
CA LEU A 231 14.19 -10.26 -10.71
C LEU A 231 15.68 -9.98 -10.43
N GLY A 232 15.95 -9.10 -9.46
CA GLY A 232 17.32 -8.73 -9.09
C GLY A 232 18.01 -7.82 -10.13
N GLN A 233 17.27 -7.29 -11.10
CA GLN A 233 17.78 -6.36 -12.10
C GLN A 233 17.20 -4.96 -11.89
N MET A 234 17.96 -3.94 -12.25
CA MET A 234 17.48 -2.56 -12.26
C MET A 234 16.40 -2.40 -13.32
N PRO A 235 15.15 -2.06 -12.97
CA PRO A 235 14.14 -1.86 -13.99
C PRO A 235 14.37 -0.54 -14.74
N ILE A 236 14.31 -0.61 -16.07
CA ILE A 236 14.45 0.55 -16.95
C ILE A 236 13.08 1.20 -17.21
N LYS A 237 12.03 0.38 -17.24
CA LYS A 237 10.63 0.77 -17.47
C LYS A 237 9.73 0.09 -16.45
N TYR A 238 8.49 0.52 -16.40
CA TYR A 238 7.45 -0.09 -15.57
C TYR A 238 6.09 0.00 -16.27
N LYS A 239 5.12 -0.78 -15.80
CA LYS A 239 3.73 -0.63 -16.19
C LYS A 239 2.88 -0.43 -14.93
N ARG A 240 2.19 0.72 -14.85
CA ARG A 240 1.22 0.98 -13.78
C ARG A 240 -0.05 0.17 -14.01
N VAL A 241 -0.56 -0.44 -12.95
CA VAL A 241 -1.82 -1.20 -12.95
C VAL A 241 -2.52 -1.03 -11.60
N SER A 242 -3.85 -1.17 -11.56
CA SER A 242 -4.60 -1.15 -10.30
C SER A 242 -4.68 -2.55 -9.66
N CYS A 243 -4.56 -3.61 -10.46
CA CYS A 243 -4.59 -4.99 -9.97
C CYS A 243 -3.51 -5.84 -10.66
N GLU A 244 -2.76 -6.62 -9.88
CA GLU A 244 -1.73 -7.53 -10.43
C GLU A 244 -2.36 -8.67 -11.25
N ALA A 245 -3.53 -9.14 -10.84
CA ALA A 245 -4.20 -10.29 -11.44
C ALA A 245 -5.12 -9.90 -12.63
N ASP A 246 -5.05 -8.67 -13.12
CA ASP A 246 -5.86 -8.24 -14.27
C ASP A 246 -5.46 -9.01 -15.53
N GLY A 247 -6.32 -9.95 -15.93
CA GLY A 247 -6.11 -10.86 -17.05
C GLY A 247 -6.10 -10.19 -18.43
N THR A 248 -6.46 -8.91 -18.54
CA THR A 248 -6.38 -8.17 -19.79
C THR A 248 -4.99 -7.57 -20.05
N LEU A 249 -4.14 -7.55 -19.03
CA LEU A 249 -2.83 -6.91 -19.10
C LEU A 249 -1.85 -7.72 -19.94
N LYS A 250 -1.48 -7.16 -21.10
CA LYS A 250 -0.25 -7.57 -21.80
C LYS A 250 0.96 -6.98 -21.10
N ARG A 251 1.78 -7.84 -20.49
CA ARG A 251 3.00 -7.47 -19.77
C ARG A 251 4.22 -8.06 -20.47
N PRO A 252 5.13 -7.23 -21.03
CA PRO A 252 6.39 -7.72 -21.57
C PRO A 252 7.26 -8.39 -20.48
N PRO A 253 8.06 -9.42 -20.82
CA PRO A 253 8.89 -10.14 -19.86
C PRO A 253 9.87 -9.25 -19.08
N ASP A 254 10.35 -8.17 -19.67
CA ASP A 254 11.34 -7.24 -19.10
C ASP A 254 10.71 -6.04 -18.34
N THR A 255 9.41 -6.08 -18.07
CA THR A 255 8.68 -4.94 -17.50
C THR A 255 8.08 -5.31 -16.14
N PRO A 256 8.54 -4.73 -15.01
CA PRO A 256 7.86 -4.85 -13.72
C PRO A 256 6.47 -4.20 -13.74
N LEU A 257 5.54 -4.73 -12.93
CA LEU A 257 4.30 -4.03 -12.62
C LEU A 257 4.50 -3.17 -11.38
N VAL A 258 3.99 -1.94 -11.45
CA VAL A 258 3.79 -1.06 -10.30
C VAL A 258 2.30 -1.04 -10.03
N VAL A 259 1.89 -1.55 -8.87
CA VAL A 259 0.49 -1.57 -8.43
C VAL A 259 0.25 -0.36 -7.53
N LEU A 260 -0.75 0.46 -7.88
CA LEU A 260 -1.09 1.75 -7.29
C LEU A 260 -2.60 2.03 -7.31
#